data_AF-A0A943UGT2-F1
#
_entry.id   AF-A0A943UGT2-F1
#
_cell.length_a   1.000
_cell.length_b   1.000
_cell.length_c   1.000
_cell.angle_alpha   90.00
_cell.angle_beta   90.00
_cell.angle_gamma   90.00
#
_symmetry.space_group_name_H-M   'P 1'
#
loop_
_entity.id
_entity.type
_entity.pdbx_description
1 polymer ?
#
loop_
_entity_poly.entity_id
_entity_poly.type
_entity_poly.pdbx_seq_one_letter_code
_entity_poly.pdbx_strand_id
1 'polypeptide(L)'
;MKKIFFFCVLTALLLSLSGCRSRTTLAPRGADKSAVSETTDDVFSGDAQPENVGETGGETVDDPLADRAEYDETARAELLDNQTRSVHGDGEGGGLPHSQNRAEDSAMQLSGDAALTATRTLPAEEAERLGVSESAPVAETAQRYYDALLQSRVQTLFECKKLNVYIETPNAFVTVHKTSDEHALVLAAGGYDVAAKRAENDLTVDGGWVQRKNPDFIVKWVDASVLGENALGTEAAQSVCKNLLTRKGVHELAAARDKRILLLSASLLDTPQLQTAATVCLAQAMYPDLFADVDAAQAVRQLADESGVSSGGVWFYAP
;
A
#
# COMPACT_ATOMS: atom_id res chain seq x y z
N MET A 1 55.53 -2.25 7.00
CA MET A 1 55.98 -3.65 6.85
C MET A 1 54.91 -4.70 7.23
N LYS A 2 54.13 -4.54 8.31
CA LYS A 2 53.08 -5.51 8.70
C LYS A 2 51.93 -5.70 7.69
N LYS A 3 51.49 -4.65 6.99
CA LYS A 3 50.39 -4.73 6.02
C LYS A 3 50.74 -5.48 4.73
N ILE A 4 52.00 -5.39 4.29
CA ILE A 4 52.51 -6.11 3.11
C ILE A 4 52.67 -7.60 3.42
N PHE A 5 53.10 -7.93 4.64
CA PHE A 5 53.21 -9.32 5.08
C PHE A 5 51.83 -10.00 5.16
N PHE A 6 50.81 -9.28 5.64
CA PHE A 6 49.44 -9.80 5.69
C PHE A 6 48.85 -10.05 4.29
N PHE A 7 49.14 -9.16 3.33
CA PHE A 7 48.67 -9.30 1.96
C PHE A 7 49.34 -10.48 1.24
N CYS A 8 50.64 -10.70 1.45
CA CYS A 8 51.36 -11.85 0.87
C CYS A 8 50.93 -13.21 1.46
N VAL A 9 50.55 -13.25 2.74
CA VAL A 9 50.05 -14.49 3.36
C VAL A 9 48.63 -14.79 2.88
N LEU A 10 47.79 -13.78 2.70
CA LEU A 10 46.41 -13.94 2.21
C LEU A 10 46.38 -14.41 0.74
N THR A 11 47.26 -13.88 -0.12
CA THR A 11 47.34 -14.33 -1.52
C THR A 11 47.91 -15.73 -1.65
N ALA A 12 48.87 -16.13 -0.81
CA ALA A 12 49.38 -17.50 -0.76
C ALA A 12 48.32 -18.52 -0.30
N LEU A 13 47.41 -18.13 0.60
CA LEU A 13 46.30 -18.97 1.09
C LEU A 13 45.23 -19.19 0.00
N LEU A 14 44.97 -18.19 -0.85
CA LEU A 14 43.97 -18.29 -1.92
C LEU A 14 44.46 -19.15 -3.10
N LEU A 15 45.77 -19.24 -3.31
CA LEU A 15 46.37 -20.05 -4.37
C LEU A 15 46.45 -21.56 -4.03
N SER A 16 46.40 -21.96 -2.75
CA SER A 16 46.42 -23.37 -2.34
C SER A 16 45.05 -24.06 -2.42
N LEU A 17 43.96 -23.31 -2.56
CA LEU A 17 42.59 -23.84 -2.65
C LEU A 17 42.14 -24.17 -4.08
N SER A 18 42.97 -23.93 -5.10
CA SER A 18 42.62 -24.17 -6.52
C SER A 18 43.41 -25.29 -7.21
N GLY A 19 44.02 -26.21 -6.45
CA GLY A 19 44.88 -27.26 -7.03
C GLY A 19 44.49 -28.69 -6.66
N CYS A 20 44.06 -29.47 -7.69
CA CYS A 20 43.91 -30.95 -7.80
C CYS A 20 42.46 -31.49 -7.71
N ARG A 21 41.77 -31.79 -8.83
CA ARG A 21 41.76 -33.04 -9.67
C ARG A 21 41.18 -34.27 -8.92
N SER A 22 40.30 -35.14 -9.44
CA SER A 22 40.18 -35.82 -10.76
C SER A 22 38.75 -36.39 -10.95
N ARG A 23 38.11 -36.34 -12.13
CA ARG A 23 38.09 -37.35 -13.22
C ARG A 23 38.02 -38.83 -12.77
N THR A 24 36.85 -39.44 -12.93
CA THR A 24 36.68 -40.89 -13.15
C THR A 24 35.80 -41.11 -14.39
N THR A 25 36.43 -41.70 -15.41
CA THR A 25 35.79 -42.34 -16.56
C THR A 25 35.84 -43.85 -16.37
N LEU A 26 34.73 -44.55 -16.57
CA LEU A 26 34.68 -45.95 -17.00
C LEU A 26 33.44 -46.15 -17.88
N ALA A 27 33.66 -46.86 -18.99
CA ALA A 27 32.82 -46.93 -20.20
C ALA A 27 31.99 -48.26 -20.25
N PRO A 28 31.18 -48.52 -21.31
CA PRO A 28 29.98 -49.38 -21.27
C PRO A 28 30.14 -50.82 -21.83
N ARG A 29 29.14 -51.68 -21.54
CA ARG A 29 28.72 -52.95 -22.20
C ARG A 29 27.48 -53.46 -21.43
N GLY A 30 26.34 -53.93 -21.93
CA GLY A 30 25.88 -54.44 -23.23
C GLY A 30 25.14 -55.78 -23.00
N ALA A 31 23.80 -55.82 -23.23
CA ALA A 31 22.87 -56.98 -23.37
C ALA A 31 22.84 -58.03 -22.21
N ASP A 32 21.76 -58.74 -21.84
CA ASP A 32 20.60 -59.26 -22.56
C ASP A 32 19.53 -59.74 -21.54
N LYS A 33 18.26 -59.77 -21.98
CA LYS A 33 17.14 -60.69 -21.63
C LYS A 33 16.55 -60.87 -20.21
N SER A 34 15.25 -60.54 -20.16
CA SER A 34 14.09 -61.46 -19.96
C SER A 34 13.37 -61.55 -18.60
N ALA A 35 12.04 -61.63 -18.76
CA ALA A 35 10.98 -62.25 -17.94
C ALA A 35 10.32 -61.37 -16.84
N VAL A 36 9.05 -60.92 -17.01
CA VAL A 36 7.75 -61.61 -16.67
C VAL A 36 7.47 -61.51 -15.14
N SER A 37 6.30 -61.20 -14.57
CA SER A 37 4.89 -60.97 -14.96
C SER A 37 4.17 -60.22 -13.80
N GLU A 38 3.00 -59.63 -14.09
CA GLU A 38 1.70 -59.58 -13.35
C GLU A 38 1.66 -59.62 -11.80
N THR A 39 0.76 -58.95 -11.05
CA THR A 39 -0.74 -58.85 -11.04
C THR A 39 -1.09 -57.89 -9.86
N THR A 40 -2.00 -56.88 -9.95
CA THR A 40 -3.45 -56.86 -9.56
C THR A 40 -3.78 -57.49 -8.18
N ASP A 41 -4.71 -57.07 -7.30
CA ASP A 41 -5.79 -56.07 -7.25
C ASP A 41 -6.22 -55.84 -5.77
N ASP A 42 -7.09 -54.83 -5.58
CA ASP A 42 -7.92 -54.39 -4.44
C ASP A 42 -8.50 -55.45 -3.47
N VAL A 43 -8.85 -55.02 -2.23
CA VAL A 43 -10.18 -55.30 -1.58
C VAL A 43 -10.50 -54.24 -0.50
N PHE A 44 -11.71 -53.67 -0.61
CA PHE A 44 -12.47 -52.89 0.38
C PHE A 44 -13.57 -53.78 1.01
N SER A 45 -13.84 -53.62 2.31
CA SER A 45 -15.09 -53.95 3.08
C SER A 45 -14.81 -53.49 4.53
N GLY A 46 -15.63 -52.76 5.30
CA GLY A 46 -17.08 -52.55 5.34
C GLY A 46 -17.63 -53.16 6.63
N ASP A 47 -17.87 -52.36 7.69
CA ASP A 47 -19.06 -52.42 8.60
C ASP A 47 -18.95 -51.54 9.86
N ALA A 48 -20.11 -51.14 10.39
CA ALA A 48 -20.36 -50.00 11.28
C ALA A 48 -20.77 -50.34 12.74
N GLN A 49 -20.43 -49.40 13.65
CA GLN A 49 -21.07 -48.94 14.93
C GLN A 49 -21.22 -49.88 16.17
N PRO A 50 -21.45 -49.37 17.42
CA PRO A 50 -21.73 -47.98 17.87
C PRO A 50 -21.03 -47.42 19.16
N GLU A 51 -21.17 -46.09 19.34
CA GLU A 51 -21.28 -45.22 20.54
C GLU A 51 -20.27 -45.26 21.72
N ASN A 52 -19.61 -44.10 21.98
CA ASN A 52 -19.51 -43.53 23.34
C ASN A 52 -19.21 -42.01 23.29
N VAL A 53 -19.91 -41.27 24.14
CA VAL A 53 -19.92 -39.82 24.33
C VAL A 53 -18.62 -39.34 25.00
N GLY A 54 -18.02 -38.28 24.47
CA GLY A 54 -16.93 -37.55 25.12
C GLY A 54 -16.81 -36.14 24.55
N GLU A 55 -17.14 -35.13 25.36
CA GLU A 55 -16.92 -33.72 25.08
C GLU A 55 -15.44 -33.44 24.76
N THR A 56 -15.15 -33.03 23.53
CA THR A 56 -13.90 -32.32 23.20
C THR A 56 -14.16 -31.37 22.05
N GLY A 57 -13.75 -30.11 22.22
CA GLY A 57 -13.84 -29.06 21.21
C GLY A 57 -13.23 -29.51 19.88
N GLY A 58 -14.06 -29.48 18.84
CA GLY A 58 -13.72 -29.85 17.48
C GLY A 58 -14.00 -28.70 16.52
N GLU A 59 -13.06 -28.53 15.61
CA GLU A 59 -13.09 -27.73 14.39
C GLU A 59 -14.44 -27.85 13.66
N THR A 60 -15.04 -26.73 13.25
CA THR A 60 -16.30 -26.72 12.49
C THR A 60 -16.05 -27.32 11.11
N VAL A 61 -16.47 -28.57 10.93
CA VAL A 61 -16.54 -29.22 9.61
C VAL A 61 -17.83 -28.78 8.95
N ASP A 62 -17.74 -28.05 7.84
CA ASP A 62 -18.91 -27.70 7.03
C ASP A 62 -19.52 -28.97 6.43
N ASP A 63 -20.77 -29.27 6.79
CA ASP A 63 -21.56 -30.34 6.20
C ASP A 63 -22.10 -29.87 4.83
N PRO A 64 -21.61 -30.43 3.70
CA PRO A 64 -22.03 -30.03 2.37
C PRO A 64 -23.47 -30.47 2.01
N LEU A 65 -24.15 -31.21 2.90
CA LEU A 65 -25.54 -31.64 2.76
C LEU A 65 -26.48 -30.98 3.77
N ALA A 66 -26.00 -30.04 4.60
CA ALA A 66 -26.87 -29.26 5.46
C ALA A 66 -27.74 -28.31 4.63
N ASP A 67 -29.06 -28.46 4.74
CA ASP A 67 -30.02 -27.57 4.10
C ASP A 67 -29.78 -26.13 4.57
N ARG A 68 -29.49 -25.24 3.61
CA ARG A 68 -29.25 -23.83 3.87
C ARG A 68 -30.57 -23.21 4.32
N ALA A 69 -30.64 -22.76 5.58
CA ALA A 69 -31.81 -22.04 6.07
C ALA A 69 -32.08 -20.81 5.18
N GLU A 70 -33.22 -20.83 4.49
CA GLU A 70 -33.65 -19.74 3.64
C GLU A 70 -34.20 -18.60 4.51
N TYR A 71 -33.74 -17.38 4.25
CA TYR A 71 -34.15 -16.21 5.03
C TYR A 71 -35.57 -15.79 4.62
N ASP A 72 -36.53 -15.93 5.54
CA ASP A 72 -37.89 -15.43 5.37
C ASP A 72 -37.95 -13.94 5.74
N GLU A 73 -38.06 -13.09 4.71
CA GLU A 73 -38.20 -11.63 4.85
C GLU A 73 -39.51 -11.18 5.54
N THR A 74 -40.44 -12.11 5.76
CA THR A 74 -41.72 -11.86 6.46
C THR A 74 -41.74 -12.36 7.90
N ALA A 75 -40.64 -12.93 8.39
CA ALA A 75 -40.50 -13.37 9.78
C ALA A 75 -40.66 -12.17 10.74
N ARG A 76 -41.80 -12.13 11.44
CA ARG A 76 -42.08 -11.11 12.46
C ARG A 76 -41.10 -11.26 13.61
N ALA A 77 -40.37 -10.19 13.92
CA ALA A 77 -39.59 -10.09 15.15
C ALA A 77 -40.54 -10.09 16.35
N GLU A 78 -40.68 -11.22 17.03
CA GLU A 78 -41.33 -11.27 18.33
C GLU A 78 -40.40 -10.60 19.36
N LEU A 79 -40.80 -9.40 19.80
CA LEU A 79 -40.17 -8.72 20.93
C LEU A 79 -40.61 -9.45 22.21
N LEU A 80 -39.67 -10.14 22.86
CA LEU A 80 -39.89 -10.71 24.19
C LEU A 80 -39.98 -9.56 25.21
N ASP A 81 -41.16 -9.39 25.80
CA ASP A 81 -41.62 -8.30 26.70
C ASP A 81 -40.87 -8.16 28.06
N ASN A 82 -39.62 -8.59 28.17
CA ASN A 82 -38.95 -8.77 29.47
C ASN A 82 -37.79 -7.81 29.79
N GLN A 83 -37.20 -7.04 28.86
CA GLN A 83 -35.95 -6.30 29.19
C GLN A 83 -35.88 -4.81 28.84
N THR A 84 -36.98 -4.07 29.00
CA THR A 84 -36.89 -2.60 29.14
C THR A 84 -36.61 -2.21 30.59
N ARG A 85 -35.34 -1.99 30.93
CA ARG A 85 -34.93 -1.30 32.17
C ARG A 85 -35.11 0.20 31.96
N SER A 86 -36.19 0.77 32.47
CA SER A 86 -36.36 2.22 32.59
C SER A 86 -35.40 2.76 33.66
N VAL A 87 -34.41 3.56 33.26
CA VAL A 87 -33.60 4.35 34.19
C VAL A 87 -34.31 5.70 34.39
N HIS A 88 -35.01 5.85 35.51
CA HIS A 88 -35.40 7.17 36.03
C HIS A 88 -34.19 7.80 36.73
N GLY A 89 -33.86 9.02 36.36
CA GLY A 89 -32.95 9.89 37.10
C GLY A 89 -33.55 11.29 37.13
N ASP A 90 -33.93 11.74 38.32
CA ASP A 90 -34.46 13.08 38.59
C ASP A 90 -33.38 14.13 38.35
N GLY A 91 -33.72 15.20 37.61
CA GLY A 91 -32.82 16.32 37.33
C GLY A 91 -33.56 17.56 36.84
N GLU A 92 -33.93 18.40 37.79
CA GLU A 92 -34.53 19.75 37.77
C GLU A 92 -34.79 20.43 36.41
N GLY A 93 -36.05 20.46 36.01
CA GLY A 93 -36.59 21.42 35.05
C GLY A 93 -36.98 22.74 35.73
N GLY A 94 -36.40 23.85 35.27
CA GLY A 94 -36.82 25.21 35.61
C GLY A 94 -37.30 25.98 34.38
N GLY A 95 -38.40 25.55 33.76
CA GLY A 95 -39.02 26.24 32.62
C GLY A 95 -40.40 26.78 32.99
N LEU A 96 -40.53 28.10 33.16
CA LEU A 96 -41.83 28.77 33.24
C LEU A 96 -42.32 29.13 31.82
N PRO A 97 -43.61 28.95 31.50
CA PRO A 97 -44.16 29.39 30.23
C PRO A 97 -44.58 30.87 30.34
N HIS A 98 -44.15 31.72 29.41
CA HIS A 98 -44.74 33.06 29.28
C HIS A 98 -45.02 33.46 27.83
N SER A 99 -46.33 33.61 27.61
CA SER A 99 -47.10 34.41 26.64
C SER A 99 -46.40 35.03 25.43
N GLN A 100 -46.99 34.74 24.28
CA GLN A 100 -46.94 35.51 23.04
C GLN A 100 -47.35 36.97 23.32
N ASN A 101 -46.38 37.88 23.33
CA ASN A 101 -46.49 39.31 22.97
C ASN A 101 -45.21 40.04 23.39
N ARG A 102 -44.11 39.72 22.70
CA ARG A 102 -42.92 40.59 22.59
C ARG A 102 -42.08 40.23 21.36
N ALA A 103 -42.76 39.90 20.27
CA ALA A 103 -42.22 40.16 18.94
C ALA A 103 -42.59 41.61 18.62
N GLU A 104 -41.71 42.36 17.96
CA GLU A 104 -41.81 43.82 17.75
C GLU A 104 -41.20 44.65 18.90
N ASP A 105 -39.87 44.60 19.07
CA ASP A 105 -39.11 45.83 19.39
C ASP A 105 -37.56 45.73 19.31
N SER A 106 -36.99 44.81 18.55
CA SER A 106 -35.55 44.87 18.24
C SER A 106 -35.25 44.35 16.84
N ALA A 107 -36.00 44.85 15.86
CA ALA A 107 -35.58 44.84 14.46
C ALA A 107 -35.00 46.23 14.17
N MET A 108 -33.74 46.46 14.54
CA MET A 108 -33.04 47.70 14.23
C MET A 108 -31.72 47.38 13.52
N GLN A 109 -31.77 47.62 12.21
CA GLN A 109 -30.68 48.06 11.33
C GLN A 109 -29.54 47.07 11.05
N LEU A 110 -29.74 46.30 9.97
CA LEU A 110 -28.66 45.78 9.15
C LEU A 110 -28.13 46.90 8.24
N SER A 111 -26.92 47.38 8.50
CA SER A 111 -26.09 48.10 7.53
C SER A 111 -24.73 47.41 7.44
N GLY A 112 -24.26 47.21 6.20
CA GLY A 112 -23.13 46.36 5.85
C GLY A 112 -21.73 46.85 6.28
N ASP A 113 -20.78 45.96 6.02
CA ASP A 113 -19.32 46.07 6.15
C ASP A 113 -18.73 46.13 7.57
N ALA A 114 -18.54 44.94 8.15
CA ALA A 114 -17.30 44.55 8.84
C ALA A 114 -17.33 43.04 9.10
N ALA A 115 -16.47 42.27 8.43
CA ALA A 115 -16.13 40.91 8.84
C ALA A 115 -15.33 40.99 10.16
N LEU A 116 -16.03 41.11 11.28
CA LEU A 116 -15.44 40.97 12.61
C LEU A 116 -15.19 39.48 12.85
N THR A 117 -13.93 39.06 12.70
CA THR A 117 -13.45 37.82 13.31
C THR A 117 -13.65 37.94 14.82
N ALA A 118 -14.70 37.29 15.31
CA ALA A 118 -14.94 37.14 16.74
C ALA A 118 -13.89 36.17 17.30
N THR A 119 -12.74 36.68 17.73
CA THR A 119 -11.79 35.91 18.53
C THR A 119 -12.42 35.67 19.90
N ARG A 120 -13.04 34.51 20.08
CA ARG A 120 -13.51 34.03 21.37
C ARG A 120 -12.32 33.39 22.09
N THR A 121 -11.75 34.10 23.05
CA THR A 121 -10.78 33.54 24.00
C THR A 121 -11.52 32.61 24.96
N LEU A 122 -11.21 31.31 24.90
CA LEU A 122 -11.65 30.35 25.90
C LEU A 122 -10.74 30.47 27.15
N PRO A 123 -11.28 30.32 28.36
CA PRO A 123 -10.46 30.13 29.55
C PRO A 123 -9.67 28.82 29.41
N ALA A 124 -8.45 28.80 29.95
CA ALA A 124 -7.49 27.70 29.78
C ALA A 124 -8.09 26.31 30.11
N GLU A 125 -8.98 26.24 31.10
CA GLU A 125 -9.63 25.00 31.55
C GLU A 125 -10.59 24.39 30.49
N GLU A 126 -11.08 25.17 29.53
CA GLU A 126 -11.96 24.66 28.45
C GLU A 126 -11.16 24.25 27.20
N ALA A 127 -9.95 24.79 27.02
CA ALA A 127 -9.00 24.34 26.00
C ALA A 127 -8.46 22.94 26.30
N GLU A 128 -8.23 22.61 27.58
CA GLU A 128 -7.77 21.27 28.00
C GLU A 128 -8.81 20.16 27.77
N ARG A 129 -10.11 20.51 27.70
CA ARG A 129 -11.21 19.57 27.41
C ARG A 129 -11.34 19.25 25.91
N LEU A 130 -10.83 20.12 25.04
CA LEU A 130 -10.68 19.89 23.61
C LEU A 130 -9.27 19.36 23.41
N GLY A 131 -9.06 18.06 23.59
CA GLY A 131 -7.75 17.42 23.59
C GLY A 131 -6.89 17.65 22.35
N VAL A 132 -6.32 18.85 22.22
CA VAL A 132 -5.15 19.13 21.40
C VAL A 132 -3.98 18.68 22.26
N SER A 133 -3.61 17.41 22.10
CA SER A 133 -2.37 16.91 22.64
C SER A 133 -1.23 17.75 22.04
N GLU A 134 -0.59 18.60 22.86
CA GLU A 134 0.69 19.28 22.54
C GLU A 134 1.84 18.28 22.32
N SER A 135 1.58 16.97 22.45
CA SER A 135 2.56 15.90 22.35
C SER A 135 2.76 15.41 20.90
N ALA A 136 2.00 15.91 19.93
CA ALA A 136 2.36 15.72 18.53
C ALA A 136 3.59 16.59 18.25
N PRO A 137 4.75 16.03 17.88
CA PRO A 137 5.89 16.85 17.51
C PRO A 137 5.46 17.76 16.36
N VAL A 138 5.42 19.07 16.60
CA VAL A 138 5.28 20.04 15.52
C VAL A 138 6.44 19.76 14.57
N ALA A 139 6.13 19.27 13.38
CA ALA A 139 7.15 18.92 12.41
C ALA A 139 7.89 20.20 12.02
N GLU A 140 9.14 20.29 12.46
CA GLU A 140 10.04 21.43 12.21
C GLU A 140 10.36 21.62 10.72
N THR A 141 10.18 20.57 9.92
CA THR A 141 10.37 20.58 8.47
C THR A 141 9.22 19.87 7.73
N ALA A 142 9.02 20.20 6.45
CA ALA A 142 7.99 19.56 5.64
C ALA A 142 8.28 18.07 5.46
N GLN A 143 9.57 17.70 5.31
CA GLN A 143 9.96 16.30 5.25
C GLN A 143 9.48 15.51 6.47
N ARG A 144 9.76 15.98 7.69
CA ARG A 144 9.32 15.29 8.92
C ARG A 144 7.80 15.20 9.02
N TYR A 145 7.08 16.22 8.56
CA TYR A 145 5.62 16.22 8.55
C TYR A 145 5.08 15.10 7.67
N TYR A 146 5.53 15.03 6.42
CA TYR A 146 5.05 14.02 5.48
C TYR A 146 5.52 12.62 5.82
N ASP A 147 6.74 12.44 6.35
CA ASP A 147 7.21 11.15 6.85
C ASP A 147 6.31 10.61 7.97
N ALA A 148 5.98 11.45 8.97
CA ALA A 148 5.09 11.07 10.06
C ALA A 148 3.66 10.81 9.57
N LEU A 149 3.17 11.62 8.62
CA LEU A 149 1.85 11.45 8.01
C LEU A 149 1.74 10.12 7.25
N LEU A 150 2.73 9.80 6.42
CA LEU A 150 2.81 8.56 5.66
C LEU A 150 2.84 7.36 6.60
N GLN A 151 3.74 7.36 7.58
CA GLN A 151 3.83 6.28 8.57
C GLN A 151 2.50 6.10 9.31
N SER A 152 1.90 7.19 9.78
CA SER A 152 0.65 7.18 10.54
C SER A 152 -0.51 6.57 9.77
N ARG A 153 -0.61 6.85 8.46
CA ARG A 153 -1.71 6.39 7.61
C ARG A 153 -1.46 5.00 7.06
N VAL A 154 -0.28 4.76 6.49
CA VAL A 154 0.05 3.47 5.86
C VAL A 154 0.04 2.33 6.87
N GLN A 155 0.43 2.55 8.12
CA GLN A 155 0.36 1.51 9.16
C GLN A 155 -1.06 1.06 9.51
N THR A 156 -2.09 1.85 9.16
CA THR A 156 -3.50 1.47 9.36
C THR A 156 -4.01 0.52 8.28
N LEU A 157 -3.26 0.36 7.18
CA LEU A 157 -3.63 -0.53 6.10
C LEU A 157 -3.44 -1.99 6.53
N PHE A 158 -4.52 -2.77 6.41
CA PHE A 158 -4.44 -4.21 6.50
C PHE A 158 -3.64 -4.79 5.33
N GLU A 159 -3.00 -5.92 5.57
CA GLU A 159 -2.20 -6.62 4.56
C GLU A 159 -2.98 -6.94 3.28
N CYS A 160 -4.26 -7.29 3.40
CA CYS A 160 -5.12 -7.58 2.25
C CYS A 160 -5.57 -6.33 1.46
N LYS A 161 -5.32 -5.13 1.98
CA LYS A 161 -5.60 -3.86 1.29
C LYS A 161 -4.38 -3.32 0.55
N LYS A 162 -3.19 -3.86 0.81
CA LYS A 162 -1.98 -3.46 0.12
C LYS A 162 -2.02 -3.93 -1.34
N LEU A 163 -1.63 -3.04 -2.24
CA LEU A 163 -1.70 -3.26 -3.67
C LEU A 163 -0.42 -3.90 -4.19
N ASN A 164 -0.54 -4.83 -5.13
CA ASN A 164 0.60 -5.33 -5.89
C ASN A 164 0.99 -4.30 -6.95
N VAL A 165 2.22 -3.82 -6.89
CA VAL A 165 2.75 -2.74 -7.72
C VAL A 165 3.79 -3.30 -8.67
N TYR A 166 3.61 -2.99 -9.96
CA TYR A 166 4.66 -3.17 -10.96
C TYR A 166 5.44 -1.85 -11.13
N ILE A 167 6.75 -1.91 -10.89
CA ILE A 167 7.66 -0.78 -11.02
C ILE A 167 8.43 -0.92 -12.34
N GLU A 168 8.34 0.06 -13.22
CA GLU A 168 9.13 0.13 -14.45
C GLU A 168 10.07 1.34 -14.39
N THR A 169 11.37 1.11 -14.58
CA THR A 169 12.39 2.16 -14.77
C THR A 169 12.11 2.96 -16.06
N PRO A 170 12.86 4.02 -16.41
CA PRO A 170 12.69 4.71 -17.70
C PRO A 170 12.76 3.77 -18.91
N ASN A 171 13.56 2.70 -18.82
CA ASN A 171 13.67 1.68 -19.83
C ASN A 171 12.45 0.75 -19.84
N ALA A 172 11.90 0.50 -21.04
CA ALA A 172 10.73 -0.35 -21.21
C ALA A 172 10.98 -1.78 -20.70
N PHE A 173 10.05 -2.32 -19.92
CA PHE A 173 10.13 -3.66 -19.33
C PHE A 173 11.40 -3.94 -18.50
N VAL A 174 12.01 -2.91 -17.91
CA VAL A 174 13.08 -3.09 -16.92
C VAL A 174 12.53 -2.70 -15.56
N THR A 175 12.42 -3.68 -14.66
CA THR A 175 11.99 -3.49 -13.27
C THR A 175 13.18 -3.19 -12.36
N VAL A 176 12.91 -3.01 -11.06
CA VAL A 176 13.93 -2.70 -10.06
C VAL A 176 14.26 -3.89 -9.16
N HIS A 177 15.43 -3.86 -8.53
CA HIS A 177 15.82 -4.82 -7.51
C HIS A 177 15.34 -4.36 -6.12
N LYS A 178 15.17 -5.28 -5.17
CA LYS A 178 14.71 -5.00 -3.80
C LYS A 178 15.60 -4.06 -2.97
N THR A 179 16.80 -3.74 -3.45
CA THR A 179 17.73 -2.79 -2.79
C THR A 179 17.71 -1.41 -3.44
N SER A 180 16.86 -1.20 -4.44
CA SER A 180 16.70 0.09 -5.10
C SER A 180 15.87 1.06 -4.25
N ASP A 181 16.07 2.36 -4.48
CA ASP A 181 15.27 3.38 -3.80
C ASP A 181 13.81 3.31 -4.27
N GLU A 182 13.56 3.08 -5.56
CA GLU A 182 12.21 2.93 -6.12
C GLU A 182 11.40 1.83 -5.41
N HIS A 183 12.04 0.70 -5.11
CA HIS A 183 11.44 -0.37 -4.32
C HIS A 183 11.08 0.11 -2.91
N ALA A 184 12.01 0.79 -2.23
CA ALA A 184 11.79 1.29 -0.88
C ALA A 184 10.64 2.30 -0.81
N LEU A 185 10.53 3.20 -1.79
CA LEU A 185 9.45 4.19 -1.86
C LEU A 185 8.07 3.54 -2.03
N VAL A 186 7.96 2.50 -2.86
CA VAL A 186 6.70 1.76 -3.03
C VAL A 186 6.30 1.05 -1.73
N LEU A 187 7.25 0.45 -1.01
CA LEU A 187 6.95 -0.14 0.29
C LEU A 187 6.52 0.91 1.32
N ALA A 188 7.21 2.05 1.37
CA ALA A 188 6.90 3.16 2.26
C ALA A 188 5.52 3.77 1.99
N ALA A 189 5.08 3.76 0.73
CA ALA A 189 3.73 4.15 0.32
C ALA A 189 2.66 3.09 0.61
N GLY A 190 3.03 1.92 1.14
CA GLY A 190 2.11 0.83 1.46
C GLY A 190 1.84 -0.14 0.31
N GLY A 191 2.71 -0.22 -0.69
CA GLY A 191 2.60 -1.15 -1.82
C GLY A 191 3.43 -2.42 -1.66
N TYR A 192 3.17 -3.38 -2.54
CA TYR A 192 3.94 -4.61 -2.69
C TYR A 192 4.61 -4.69 -4.05
N ASP A 193 5.93 -4.62 -4.10
CA ASP A 193 6.67 -4.80 -5.35
C ASP A 193 6.61 -6.27 -5.83
N VAL A 194 5.96 -6.48 -6.98
CA VAL A 194 5.82 -7.81 -7.60
C VAL A 194 7.15 -8.42 -8.08
N ALA A 195 8.17 -7.59 -8.23
CA ALA A 195 9.53 -7.95 -8.64
C ALA A 195 10.49 -8.20 -7.46
N ALA A 196 10.08 -8.03 -6.20
CA ALA A 196 10.95 -8.10 -5.03
C ALA A 196 11.78 -9.40 -4.89
N LYS A 197 11.34 -10.49 -5.53
CA LYS A 197 12.02 -11.79 -5.53
C LYS A 197 12.95 -12.02 -6.73
N ARG A 198 13.07 -11.07 -7.65
CA ARG A 198 13.95 -11.19 -8.83
C ARG A 198 15.40 -10.98 -8.44
N ALA A 199 16.30 -11.63 -9.17
CA ALA A 199 17.73 -11.45 -9.01
C ALA A 199 18.17 -10.13 -9.66
N GLU A 200 19.21 -9.51 -9.13
CA GLU A 200 19.76 -8.22 -9.61
C GLU A 200 20.18 -8.26 -11.09
N ASN A 201 20.63 -9.42 -11.59
CA ASN A 201 21.01 -9.61 -12.99
C ASN A 201 19.85 -10.05 -13.92
N ASP A 202 18.62 -10.10 -13.40
CA ASP A 202 17.42 -10.54 -14.12
C ASP A 202 16.28 -9.52 -13.96
N LEU A 203 16.55 -8.25 -14.25
CA LEU A 203 15.56 -7.16 -14.10
C LEU A 203 14.79 -6.86 -15.40
N THR A 204 15.22 -7.39 -16.53
CA THR A 204 14.43 -7.32 -17.76
C THR A 204 13.28 -8.31 -17.67
N VAL A 205 12.07 -7.85 -17.96
CA VAL A 205 10.84 -8.65 -17.99
C VAL A 205 10.19 -8.55 -19.38
N ASP A 206 9.08 -9.22 -19.57
CA ASP A 206 8.24 -9.09 -20.76
C ASP A 206 6.77 -8.90 -20.36
N GLY A 207 5.93 -8.51 -21.33
CA GLY A 207 4.51 -8.28 -21.07
C GLY A 207 3.77 -9.53 -20.54
N GLY A 208 4.19 -10.73 -20.96
CA GLY A 208 3.61 -11.97 -20.43
C GLY A 208 3.96 -12.18 -18.95
N TRP A 209 5.15 -11.80 -18.52
CA TRP A 209 5.54 -11.79 -17.12
C TRP A 209 4.70 -10.80 -16.31
N VAL A 210 4.54 -9.56 -16.80
CA VAL A 210 3.71 -8.54 -16.13
C VAL A 210 2.27 -9.01 -16.01
N GLN A 211 1.72 -9.62 -17.08
CA GLN A 211 0.38 -10.20 -17.08
C GLN A 211 0.22 -11.33 -16.05
N ARG A 212 1.21 -12.23 -15.94
CA ARG A 212 1.18 -13.30 -14.93
C ARG A 212 1.26 -12.76 -13.50
N LYS A 213 1.91 -11.62 -13.28
CA LYS A 213 1.96 -10.95 -11.98
C LYS A 213 0.67 -10.20 -11.65
N ASN A 214 -0.08 -9.77 -12.68
CA ASN A 214 -1.35 -9.08 -12.56
C ASN A 214 -1.34 -7.99 -11.46
N PRO A 215 -0.49 -6.95 -11.61
CA PRO A 215 -0.40 -5.88 -10.63
C PRO A 215 -1.73 -5.10 -10.54
N ASP A 216 -2.03 -4.61 -9.34
CA ASP A 216 -3.16 -3.73 -9.05
C ASP A 216 -2.84 -2.26 -9.37
N PHE A 217 -1.55 -1.91 -9.45
CA PHE A 217 -1.07 -0.57 -9.75
C PHE A 217 0.24 -0.61 -10.55
N ILE A 218 0.44 0.36 -11.45
CA ILE A 218 1.67 0.48 -12.27
C ILE A 218 2.37 1.79 -11.95
N VAL A 219 3.66 1.72 -11.64
CA VAL A 219 4.53 2.89 -11.43
C VAL A 219 5.55 2.93 -12.55
N LYS A 220 5.63 4.05 -13.26
CA LYS A 220 6.57 4.28 -14.35
C LYS A 220 7.49 5.46 -14.03
N TRP A 221 8.75 5.17 -13.82
CA TRP A 221 9.78 6.21 -13.71
C TRP A 221 10.14 6.72 -15.09
N VAL A 222 10.31 8.04 -15.21
CA VAL A 222 10.67 8.72 -16.47
C VAL A 222 11.80 9.70 -16.22
N ASP A 223 12.56 10.00 -17.27
CA ASP A 223 13.67 10.94 -17.19
C ASP A 223 13.20 12.38 -16.88
N ALA A 224 14.13 13.19 -16.35
CA ALA A 224 13.94 14.61 -16.05
C ALA A 224 13.43 15.46 -17.23
N SER A 225 13.66 14.98 -18.46
CA SER A 225 13.19 15.62 -19.70
C SER A 225 11.69 15.42 -19.96
N VAL A 226 11.07 14.40 -19.34
CA VAL A 226 9.65 14.08 -19.47
C VAL A 226 8.86 14.71 -18.32
N LEU A 227 9.35 14.52 -17.10
CA LEU A 227 8.83 15.09 -15.86
C LEU A 227 10.01 15.54 -15.00
N GLY A 228 9.90 16.68 -14.34
CA GLY A 228 10.92 17.22 -13.44
C GLY A 228 10.86 18.74 -13.38
N GLU A 229 11.91 19.34 -12.81
CA GLU A 229 12.05 20.78 -12.57
C GLU A 229 11.78 21.65 -13.82
N ASN A 230 12.23 21.19 -14.98
CA ASN A 230 12.15 21.94 -16.25
C ASN A 230 10.96 21.52 -17.13
N ALA A 231 10.11 20.61 -16.67
CA ALA A 231 8.95 20.18 -17.44
C ALA A 231 7.89 21.28 -17.44
N LEU A 232 7.58 21.82 -18.62
CA LEU A 232 6.62 22.92 -18.80
C LEU A 232 5.15 22.45 -18.91
N GLY A 233 4.92 21.14 -18.91
CA GLY A 233 3.61 20.54 -19.15
C GLY A 233 3.63 19.01 -19.00
N THR A 234 2.53 18.37 -19.34
CA THR A 234 2.33 16.92 -19.18
C THR A 234 2.34 16.15 -20.51
N GLU A 235 2.53 16.83 -21.65
CA GLU A 235 2.37 16.25 -22.99
C GLU A 235 3.36 15.11 -23.24
N ALA A 236 4.61 15.26 -22.78
CA ALA A 236 5.62 14.21 -22.87
C ALA A 236 5.22 12.99 -22.01
N ALA A 237 4.75 13.22 -20.78
CA ALA A 237 4.29 12.17 -19.89
C ALA A 237 3.04 11.45 -20.41
N GLN A 238 2.10 12.19 -21.01
CA GLN A 238 0.92 11.65 -21.69
C GLN A 238 1.33 10.71 -22.83
N SER A 239 2.33 11.08 -23.63
CA SER A 239 2.86 10.24 -24.71
C SER A 239 3.48 8.94 -24.17
N VAL A 240 4.28 9.03 -23.10
CA VAL A 240 4.86 7.85 -22.43
C VAL A 240 3.76 6.95 -21.87
N CYS A 241 2.76 7.52 -21.20
CA CYS A 241 1.63 6.79 -20.65
C CYS A 241 0.82 6.09 -21.74
N LYS A 242 0.52 6.79 -22.84
CA LYS A 242 -0.17 6.20 -24.00
C LYS A 242 0.64 5.05 -24.60
N ASN A 243 1.96 5.18 -24.74
CA ASN A 243 2.80 4.10 -25.22
C ASN A 243 2.73 2.89 -24.27
N LEU A 244 2.87 3.10 -22.96
CA LEU A 244 2.78 2.06 -21.93
C LEU A 244 1.45 1.29 -22.01
N LEU A 245 0.34 2.03 -22.14
CA LEU A 245 -1.02 1.49 -22.26
C LEU A 245 -1.31 0.75 -23.57
N THR A 246 -0.42 0.82 -24.57
CA THR A 246 -0.57 0.07 -25.84
C THR A 246 0.27 -1.21 -25.88
N ARG A 247 1.10 -1.45 -24.86
CA ARG A 247 2.00 -2.61 -24.86
C ARG A 247 1.21 -3.89 -24.61
N LYS A 248 1.55 -4.92 -25.38
CA LYS A 248 1.07 -6.28 -25.13
C LYS A 248 1.51 -6.74 -23.74
N GLY A 249 0.58 -7.32 -22.98
CA GLY A 249 0.74 -7.71 -21.59
C GLY A 249 0.42 -6.62 -20.57
N VAL A 250 0.40 -5.35 -20.98
CA VAL A 250 0.06 -4.21 -20.10
C VAL A 250 -1.38 -3.76 -20.35
N HIS A 251 -1.77 -3.57 -21.62
CA HIS A 251 -3.11 -3.07 -21.96
C HIS A 251 -4.25 -4.01 -21.55
N GLU A 252 -3.95 -5.30 -21.35
CA GLU A 252 -4.89 -6.32 -20.90
C GLU A 252 -5.14 -6.31 -19.38
N LEU A 253 -4.30 -5.60 -18.60
CA LEU A 253 -4.37 -5.54 -17.14
C LEU A 253 -5.58 -4.75 -16.66
N ALA A 254 -6.14 -5.14 -15.52
CA ALA A 254 -7.14 -4.33 -14.83
C ALA A 254 -6.58 -2.94 -14.50
N ALA A 255 -5.35 -2.86 -13.97
CA ALA A 255 -4.70 -1.59 -13.67
C ALA A 255 -4.62 -0.62 -14.87
N ALA A 256 -4.42 -1.14 -16.09
CA ALA A 256 -4.39 -0.32 -17.31
C ALA A 256 -5.80 0.17 -17.71
N ARG A 257 -6.81 -0.70 -17.61
CA ARG A 257 -8.21 -0.35 -17.91
C ARG A 257 -8.76 0.67 -16.92
N ASP A 258 -8.43 0.49 -15.65
CA ASP A 258 -8.92 1.31 -14.54
C ASP A 258 -8.03 2.55 -14.29
N LYS A 259 -7.05 2.80 -15.18
CA LYS A 259 -6.12 3.94 -15.11
C LYS A 259 -5.34 4.04 -13.79
N ARG A 260 -5.06 2.90 -13.16
CA ARG A 260 -4.26 2.78 -11.94
C ARG A 260 -2.76 2.83 -12.27
N ILE A 261 -2.33 3.99 -12.76
CA ILE A 261 -0.97 4.23 -13.24
C ILE A 261 -0.46 5.57 -12.73
N LEU A 262 0.77 5.60 -12.23
CA LEU A 262 1.47 6.83 -11.87
C LEU A 262 2.82 6.91 -12.61
N LEU A 263 3.07 8.03 -13.27
CA LEU A 263 4.37 8.38 -13.80
C LEU A 263 5.08 9.32 -12.83
N LEU A 264 6.36 9.05 -12.53
CA LEU A 264 7.19 9.84 -11.61
C LEU A 264 8.51 10.22 -12.28
N SER A 265 8.97 11.44 -12.03
CA SER A 265 10.31 11.87 -12.44
C SER A 265 11.39 11.10 -11.66
N ALA A 266 12.40 10.58 -12.36
CA ALA A 266 13.58 9.98 -11.73
C ALA A 266 14.36 10.96 -10.84
N SER A 267 14.26 12.27 -11.09
CA SER A 267 14.85 13.30 -10.22
C SER A 267 14.26 13.32 -8.81
N LEU A 268 13.09 12.68 -8.60
CA LEU A 268 12.55 12.55 -7.25
C LEU A 268 13.39 11.62 -6.36
N LEU A 269 14.35 10.88 -6.92
CA LEU A 269 15.24 10.00 -6.17
C LEU A 269 16.47 10.75 -5.61
N ASP A 270 16.73 11.99 -6.04
CA ASP A 270 18.00 12.67 -5.81
C ASP A 270 18.24 13.09 -4.34
N THR A 271 17.17 13.40 -3.60
CA THR A 271 17.26 13.87 -2.21
C THR A 271 16.21 13.22 -1.31
N PRO A 272 16.44 13.09 0.01
CA PRO A 272 15.45 12.55 0.93
C PRO A 272 14.10 13.29 0.92
N GLN A 273 14.12 14.62 0.73
CA GLN A 273 12.91 15.43 0.62
C GLN A 273 12.11 15.06 -0.63
N LEU A 274 12.78 14.94 -1.78
CA LEU A 274 12.13 14.56 -3.02
C LEU A 274 11.65 13.09 -3.00
N GLN A 275 12.38 12.21 -2.33
CA GLN A 275 11.96 10.82 -2.08
C GLN A 275 10.68 10.77 -1.23
N THR A 276 10.60 11.61 -0.21
CA THR A 276 9.38 11.80 0.59
C THR A 276 8.23 12.26 -0.30
N ALA A 277 8.50 13.21 -1.22
CA ALA A 277 7.50 13.71 -2.16
C ALA A 277 6.98 12.62 -3.09
N ALA A 278 7.88 11.81 -3.66
CA ALA A 278 7.50 10.64 -4.46
C ALA A 278 6.63 9.66 -3.65
N THR A 279 6.97 9.42 -2.39
CA THR A 279 6.20 8.53 -1.51
C THR A 279 4.80 9.07 -1.24
N VAL A 280 4.65 10.38 -1.04
CA VAL A 280 3.32 11.04 -0.91
C VAL A 280 2.52 10.87 -2.19
N CYS A 281 3.10 11.12 -3.36
CA CYS A 281 2.44 10.92 -4.66
C CYS A 281 1.98 9.47 -4.85
N LEU A 282 2.83 8.50 -4.51
CA LEU A 282 2.52 7.07 -4.58
C LEU A 282 1.36 6.72 -3.65
N ALA A 283 1.46 7.11 -2.38
CA ALA A 283 0.47 6.78 -1.37
C ALA A 283 -0.90 7.38 -1.70
N GLN A 284 -0.93 8.64 -2.16
CA GLN A 284 -2.18 9.28 -2.59
C GLN A 284 -2.78 8.62 -3.83
N ALA A 285 -1.98 8.28 -4.84
CA ALA A 285 -2.48 7.65 -6.06
C ALA A 285 -2.98 6.21 -5.80
N MET A 286 -2.35 5.49 -4.87
CA MET A 286 -2.74 4.13 -4.50
C MET A 286 -3.96 4.11 -3.58
N TYR A 287 -4.03 5.03 -2.62
CA TYR A 287 -5.03 5.08 -1.55
C TYR A 287 -5.68 6.47 -1.44
N PRO A 288 -6.43 6.92 -2.46
CA PRO A 288 -6.97 8.28 -2.50
C PRO A 288 -7.87 8.60 -1.30
N ASP A 289 -8.66 7.65 -0.81
CA ASP A 289 -9.55 7.86 0.35
C ASP A 289 -8.77 8.08 1.64
N LEU A 290 -7.63 7.39 1.80
CA LEU A 290 -6.77 7.51 2.97
C LEU A 290 -5.97 8.83 2.95
N PHE A 291 -5.80 9.43 1.78
CA PHE A 291 -5.04 10.65 1.53
C PHE A 291 -5.91 11.79 0.95
N ALA A 292 -7.22 11.77 1.21
CA ALA A 292 -8.18 12.69 0.57
C ALA A 292 -7.96 14.17 0.93
N ASP A 293 -7.37 14.43 2.09
CA ASP A 293 -7.01 15.75 2.60
C ASP A 293 -5.58 16.19 2.23
N VAL A 294 -4.84 15.37 1.48
CA VAL A 294 -3.47 15.67 1.04
C VAL A 294 -3.47 16.08 -0.43
N ASP A 295 -2.83 17.21 -0.72
CA ASP A 295 -2.52 17.62 -2.10
C ASP A 295 -1.06 17.23 -2.41
N ALA A 296 -0.85 16.17 -3.19
CA ALA A 296 0.48 15.74 -3.63
C ALA A 296 1.23 16.83 -4.40
N ALA A 297 0.56 17.66 -5.19
CA ALA A 297 1.24 18.73 -5.91
C ALA A 297 1.76 19.79 -4.93
N GLN A 298 0.99 20.10 -3.88
CA GLN A 298 1.48 20.98 -2.81
C GLN A 298 2.62 20.33 -2.02
N ALA A 299 2.51 19.05 -1.67
CA ALA A 299 3.56 18.32 -0.94
C ALA A 299 4.89 18.33 -1.71
N VAL A 300 4.83 18.04 -3.01
CA VAL A 300 6.00 18.10 -3.90
C VAL A 300 6.61 19.50 -3.90
N ARG A 301 5.81 20.57 -3.99
CA ARG A 301 6.34 21.94 -3.99
C ARG A 301 7.09 22.24 -2.68
N GLN A 302 6.47 21.95 -1.54
CA GLN A 302 7.06 22.21 -0.22
C GLN A 302 8.38 21.44 -0.04
N LEU A 303 8.41 20.18 -0.44
CA LEU A 303 9.59 19.32 -0.32
C LEU A 303 10.68 19.68 -1.33
N ALA A 304 10.32 20.09 -2.55
CA ALA A 304 11.27 20.61 -3.53
C ALA A 304 11.92 21.91 -3.03
N ASP A 305 11.12 22.84 -2.50
CA ASP A 305 11.61 24.10 -1.94
C ASP A 305 12.56 23.85 -0.75
N GLU A 306 12.21 22.91 0.16
CA GLU A 306 13.07 22.50 1.27
C GLU A 306 14.40 21.87 0.79
N SER A 307 14.36 21.13 -0.33
CA SER A 307 15.56 20.54 -0.95
C SER A 307 16.43 21.55 -1.72
N GLY A 308 15.92 22.78 -1.95
CA GLY A 308 16.59 23.82 -2.74
C GLY A 308 16.46 23.66 -4.25
N VAL A 309 15.53 22.82 -4.73
CA VAL A 309 15.23 22.60 -6.15
C VAL A 309 13.98 23.41 -6.53
N SER A 310 13.88 23.91 -7.76
CA SER A 310 12.69 24.68 -8.17
C SER A 310 11.42 23.83 -8.16
N SER A 311 10.42 24.29 -7.43
CA SER A 311 9.08 23.68 -7.32
C SER A 311 8.15 24.00 -8.51
N GLY A 312 8.64 24.73 -9.52
CA GLY A 312 7.85 25.19 -10.67
C GLY A 312 7.56 24.13 -11.74
N GLY A 313 8.28 23.01 -11.74
CA GLY A 313 8.14 21.94 -12.73
C GLY A 313 6.97 20.98 -12.49
N VAL A 314 6.78 20.05 -13.43
CA VAL A 314 5.80 18.95 -13.32
C VAL A 314 6.51 17.66 -12.96
N TRP A 315 6.27 17.13 -11.76
CA TRP A 315 7.05 16.03 -11.19
C TRP A 315 6.41 14.64 -11.34
N PHE A 316 5.08 14.60 -11.52
CA PHE A 316 4.32 13.37 -11.64
C PHE A 316 3.15 13.54 -12.61
N TYR A 317 2.62 12.43 -13.12
CA TYR A 317 1.46 12.41 -14.00
C TYR A 317 0.62 11.14 -13.79
N ALA A 318 -0.71 11.30 -13.73
CA ALA A 318 -1.68 10.21 -13.70
C ALA A 318 -2.76 10.45 -14.78
N PRO A 319 -3.20 9.41 -15.52
CA PRO A 319 -4.12 9.52 -16.68
C PRO A 319 -5.63 9.44 -16.37
#